data_AF-A0A076HKL1-F1
#
_entry.id   AF-A0A076HKL1-F1
#
_cell.length_a   1.000
_cell.length_b   1.000
_cell.length_c   1.000
_cell.angle_alpha   90.00
_cell.angle_beta   90.00
_cell.angle_gamma   90.00
#
_symmetry.space_group_name_H-M   'P 1'
#
loop_
_entity.id
_entity.type
_entity.pdbx_description
1 polymer ?
#
loop_
_entity_poly.entity_id
_entity_poly.type
_entity_poly.pdbx_seq_one_letter_code
_entity_poly.pdbx_strand_id
1 'polypeptide(L)'
;MQAYGWADQIISISDGAASADTMVAINRDRLKADNRKWLLSKLIPSKYGDKPEVEVITDTALDKNKLSDEELDQYIMLLKKMKKDSD
;
A
#
# COMPACT_ATOMS: atom_id res chain seq x y z
N MET A 1 -23.16 -3.66 -9.26
CA MET A 1 -22.31 -4.59 -8.48
C MET A 1 -21.21 -5.25 -9.34
N GLN A 2 -20.72 -4.59 -10.39
CA GLN A 2 -19.78 -5.18 -11.36
C GLN A 2 -18.35 -5.32 -10.83
N ALA A 3 -17.91 -4.37 -9.98
CA ALA A 3 -16.58 -4.38 -9.37
C ALA A 3 -16.34 -5.62 -8.48
N TYR A 4 -17.34 -6.08 -7.72
CA TYR A 4 -17.20 -7.30 -6.92
C TYR A 4 -17.02 -8.54 -7.79
N GLY A 5 -17.76 -8.65 -8.89
CA GLY A 5 -17.57 -9.75 -9.85
C GLY A 5 -16.20 -9.75 -10.52
N TRP A 6 -15.58 -8.58 -10.72
CA TRP A 6 -14.20 -8.53 -11.23
C TRP A 6 -13.16 -9.03 -10.22
N ALA A 7 -13.39 -8.83 -8.92
CA ALA A 7 -12.51 -9.36 -7.88
C ALA A 7 -12.50 -10.89 -7.91
N ASP A 8 -13.67 -11.52 -7.98
CA ASP A 8 -13.78 -12.99 -8.06
C ASP A 8 -13.19 -13.54 -9.38
N GLN A 9 -13.38 -12.81 -10.48
CA GLN A 9 -12.82 -13.20 -11.78
C GLN A 9 -11.29 -13.18 -11.82
N ILE A 10 -10.61 -12.31 -11.07
CA ILE A 10 -9.13 -12.27 -11.05
C ILE A 10 -8.57 -13.63 -10.59
N ILE A 11 -9.23 -14.27 -9.63
CA ILE A 11 -8.82 -15.59 -9.12
C ILE A 11 -8.96 -16.63 -10.24
N SER A 12 -10.14 -16.69 -10.88
CA SER A 12 -10.36 -17.63 -12.00
C SER A 12 -9.41 -17.44 -13.18
N ILE A 13 -9.01 -16.19 -13.47
CA ILE A 13 -8.04 -15.87 -14.53
C ILE A 13 -6.64 -16.36 -14.14
N SER A 14 -6.29 -16.25 -12.87
CA SER A 14 -4.99 -16.68 -12.35
C SER A 14 -4.87 -18.20 -12.31
N ASP A 15 -5.92 -18.89 -11.88
CA ASP A 15 -5.97 -20.36 -11.86
C ASP A 15 -6.01 -20.94 -13.27
N GLY A 16 -6.74 -20.29 -14.19
CA GLY A 16 -6.80 -20.68 -15.60
C GLY A 16 -5.45 -20.55 -16.32
N ALA A 17 -4.58 -19.62 -15.91
CA ALA A 17 -3.26 -19.45 -16.50
C ALA A 17 -2.34 -20.67 -16.32
N ALA A 18 -2.55 -21.48 -15.28
CA ALA A 18 -1.80 -22.74 -15.08
C ALA A 18 -2.12 -23.81 -16.13
N SER A 19 -3.30 -23.73 -16.76
CA SER A 19 -3.73 -24.63 -17.84
C SER A 19 -3.43 -24.10 -19.24
N ALA A 20 -2.79 -22.94 -19.35
CA ALA A 20 -2.53 -22.29 -20.63
C ALA A 20 -1.24 -22.81 -21.28
N ASP A 21 -1.37 -23.48 -22.42
CA ASP A 21 -0.25 -24.12 -23.13
C ASP A 21 0.73 -23.13 -23.79
N THR A 22 0.40 -21.83 -23.85
CA THR A 22 1.18 -20.84 -24.59
C THR A 22 1.48 -19.59 -23.76
N MET A 23 2.72 -19.11 -23.84
CA MET A 23 3.15 -17.87 -23.18
C MET A 23 2.29 -16.64 -23.51
N VAL A 24 1.75 -16.57 -24.73
CA VAL A 24 0.83 -15.50 -25.16
C VAL A 24 -0.44 -15.49 -24.31
N ALA A 25 -1.01 -16.66 -24.00
CA ALA A 25 -2.21 -16.78 -23.19
C ALA A 25 -1.93 -16.37 -21.73
N ILE A 26 -0.80 -16.81 -21.17
CA ILE A 26 -0.35 -16.41 -19.82
C ILE A 26 -0.19 -14.89 -19.73
N ASN A 27 0.50 -14.27 -20.70
CA ASN A 27 0.73 -12.82 -20.71
C ASN A 27 -0.58 -12.03 -20.87
N ARG A 28 -1.49 -12.50 -21.73
CA ARG A 28 -2.82 -11.91 -21.87
C ARG A 28 -3.60 -11.96 -20.57
N ASP A 29 -3.57 -13.09 -19.88
CA ASP A 29 -4.34 -13.31 -18.66
C ASP A 29 -3.75 -12.55 -17.46
N ARG A 30 -2.42 -12.42 -17.40
CA ARG A 30 -1.75 -11.49 -16.49
C ARG A 30 -2.17 -10.04 -16.73
N LEU A 31 -2.16 -9.57 -17.98
CA LEU A 31 -2.59 -8.20 -18.31
C LEU A 31 -4.06 -7.94 -17.92
N LYS A 32 -4.93 -8.93 -18.13
CA LYS A 32 -6.34 -8.87 -17.71
C LYS A 32 -6.50 -8.76 -16.20
N ALA A 33 -5.68 -9.47 -15.42
CA ALA A 33 -5.71 -9.40 -13.96
C ALA A 33 -5.18 -8.06 -13.46
N ASP A 34 -4.10 -7.56 -14.03
CA ASP A 34 -3.48 -6.28 -13.64
C ASP A 34 -4.40 -5.09 -13.91
N ASN A 35 -5.03 -5.04 -15.09
CA ASN A 35 -6.00 -3.99 -15.41
C ASN A 35 -7.19 -3.99 -14.43
N ARG A 36 -7.68 -5.17 -14.03
CA ARG A 36 -8.78 -5.27 -13.06
C ARG A 36 -8.34 -4.84 -11.66
N LYS A 37 -7.15 -5.24 -11.19
CA LYS A 37 -6.60 -4.78 -9.91
C LYS A 37 -6.47 -3.26 -9.86
N TRP A 38 -5.94 -2.65 -10.93
CA TRP A 38 -5.82 -1.20 -11.02
C TRP A 38 -7.19 -0.51 -11.00
N LEU A 39 -8.16 -1.03 -11.75
CA LEU A 39 -9.51 -0.45 -11.78
C LEU A 39 -10.21 -0.58 -10.41
N LEU A 40 -10.03 -1.70 -9.71
CA LEU A 40 -10.58 -1.92 -8.37
C LEU A 40 -10.01 -0.95 -7.33
N SER A 41 -8.71 -0.66 -7.39
CA SER A 41 -8.08 0.30 -6.47
C SER A 41 -8.60 1.73 -6.65
N LYS A 42 -9.11 2.08 -7.85
CA LYS A 42 -9.73 3.38 -8.12
C LYS A 42 -11.23 3.42 -7.84
N LEU A 43 -11.97 2.34 -8.15
CA LEU A 43 -13.42 2.29 -7.98
C LEU A 43 -13.83 2.10 -6.51
N ILE A 44 -13.06 1.34 -5.73
CA ILE A 44 -13.34 1.09 -4.31
C ILE A 44 -12.04 1.19 -3.50
N PRO A 45 -11.47 2.40 -3.34
CA PRO A 45 -10.18 2.59 -2.67
C PRO A 45 -10.18 2.10 -1.22
N SER A 46 -11.31 2.21 -0.52
CA SER A 46 -11.44 1.76 0.88
C SER A 46 -11.24 0.25 1.06
N LYS A 47 -11.62 -0.55 0.06
CA LYS A 47 -11.54 -2.02 0.13
C LYS A 47 -10.33 -2.59 -0.59
N TYR A 48 -10.02 -2.07 -1.78
CA TYR A 48 -9.00 -2.61 -2.70
C TYR A 48 -7.86 -1.64 -2.98
N GLY A 49 -7.76 -0.52 -2.25
CA GLY A 49 -6.59 0.34 -2.29
C GLY A 49 -5.36 -0.32 -1.66
N ASP A 50 -4.20 0.29 -1.90
CA ASP A 50 -2.93 -0.18 -1.33
C ASP A 50 -2.96 -0.05 0.19
N LYS A 51 -2.50 -1.09 0.89
CA LYS A 51 -2.40 -1.15 2.36
C LYS A 51 -0.94 -1.34 2.76
N PRO A 52 -0.16 -0.27 2.84
CA PRO A 52 1.20 -0.39 3.35
C PRO A 52 1.15 -0.71 4.86
N GLU A 53 1.72 -1.83 5.25
CA GLU A 53 2.04 -2.09 6.65
C GLU A 53 3.27 -1.24 7.00
N VAL A 54 3.05 -0.17 7.75
CA VAL A 54 4.12 0.70 8.26
C VAL A 54 4.44 0.24 9.67
N GLU A 55 5.47 -0.59 9.80
CA GLU A 55 6.06 -0.88 11.10
C GLU A 55 6.87 0.34 11.55
N VAL A 56 6.30 1.12 12.48
CA VAL A 56 7.05 2.19 13.14
C VAL A 56 7.92 1.53 14.21
N ILE A 57 9.15 1.19 13.84
CA ILE A 57 10.18 0.76 14.80
C ILE A 57 10.58 2.00 15.60
N THR A 58 9.90 2.24 16.72
CA THR A 58 10.31 3.24 17.71
C THR A 58 11.40 2.64 18.60
N ASP A 59 12.58 2.38 18.04
CA ASP A 59 13.76 2.23 18.88
C ASP A 59 14.04 3.61 19.48
N THR A 60 13.64 3.81 20.74
CA THR A 60 13.80 5.01 21.55
C THR A 60 15.26 5.23 21.97
N ALA A 61 16.17 5.14 21.00
CA ALA A 61 17.54 5.61 21.06
C ALA A 61 17.83 6.34 19.74
N LEU A 62 17.08 7.41 19.48
CA LEU A 62 17.40 8.34 18.40
C LEU A 62 18.76 8.98 18.73
N ASP A 63 19.82 8.50 18.07
CA ASP A 63 21.09 9.21 17.96
C ASP A 63 20.80 10.60 17.41
N LYS A 64 20.76 11.62 18.27
CA LYS A 64 20.48 13.03 17.91
C LYS A 64 21.41 13.57 16.80
N ASN A 65 22.52 12.89 16.55
CA ASN A 65 23.51 13.24 15.53
C ASN A 65 23.18 12.72 14.12
N LYS A 66 22.15 11.89 13.94
CA LYS A 66 21.75 11.33 12.63
C LYS A 66 20.42 11.86 12.08
N LEU A 67 19.72 12.72 12.84
CA LEU A 67 18.54 13.40 12.34
C LEU A 67 18.94 14.52 11.39
N SER A 68 18.22 14.64 10.28
CA SER A 68 18.30 15.84 9.43
C SER A 68 17.82 17.06 10.22
N ASP A 69 18.32 18.25 9.89
CA ASP A 69 17.92 19.51 10.53
C ASP A 69 16.38 19.68 10.54
N GLU A 70 15.72 19.22 9.47
CA GLU A 70 14.26 19.26 9.32
C GLU A 70 13.52 18.37 10.33
N GLU A 71 14.05 17.19 10.64
CA GLU A 71 13.44 16.26 11.60
C GLU A 71 13.72 16.72 13.04
N LEU A 72 14.87 17.36 13.28
CA LEU A 72 15.22 17.98 14.55
C LEU A 72 14.24 19.12 14.88
N ASP A 73 13.89 19.94 13.88
CA ASP A 73 12.93 21.02 14.02
C ASP A 73 11.52 20.51 14.32
N GLN A 74 11.08 19.44 13.66
CA GLN A 74 9.79 18.80 13.95
C GLN A 74 9.74 18.25 15.39
N TYR A 75 10.81 17.63 15.86
CA TYR A 75 10.90 17.11 17.23
C TYR A 75 10.90 18.24 18.28
N ILE A 76 11.63 19.33 18.04
CA ILE A 76 11.64 20.51 18.92
C ILE A 76 10.25 21.16 18.97
N MET A 77 9.56 21.23 17.84
CA MET A 77 8.20 21.77 17.77
C MET A 77 7.21 20.93 18.57
N LEU A 78 7.33 19.59 18.50
CA LEU A 78 6.52 18.66 19.27
C LEU A 78 6.75 18.81 20.78
N LEU A 79 8.02 18.93 21.20
CA LEU A 79 8.38 19.16 22.60
C LEU A 79 7.87 20.50 23.14
N LYS A 80 7.97 21.58 22.36
CA LYS A 80 7.41 22.89 22.74
C LYS A 80 5.89 22.83 22.91
N LYS A 81 5.21 22.07 22.05
CA LYS A 81 3.76 21.88 22.15
C LYS A 81 3.39 21.11 23.42
N MET A 82 4.06 20.00 23.69
CA MET A 82 3.81 19.21 24.91
C MET A 82 4.09 20.00 26.21
N LYS A 83 5.11 20.87 26.22
CA LYS A 83 5.38 21.75 27.37
C LYS A 83 4.32 22.83 27.55
N LYS A 84 3.83 23.40 26.44
CA LYS A 84 2.77 24.43 26.46
C LYS A 84 1.43 23.88 26.95
N ASP A 85 1.17 22.61 26.71
CA ASP A 85 -0.06 21.94 27.16
C ASP A 85 0.02 21.47 28.63
N SER A 86 1.18 21.61 29.30
CA SER A 86 1.37 21.24 30.72
C SER A 86 1.50 22.43 31.68
N ASP A 87 1.39 23.67 31.19
CA ASP A 87 1.32 24.91 31.99
C ASP A 87 -0.08 25.54 31.84
#